data_AF-A0A851BUR1-F1
#
_entry.id   AF-A0A851BUR1-F1
#
_cell.length_a   1.000
_cell.length_b   1.000
_cell.length_c   1.000
_cell.angle_alpha   90.00
_cell.angle_beta   90.00
_cell.angle_gamma   90.00
#
_symmetry.space_group_name_H-M   'P 1'
#
loop_
_entity.id
_entity.type
_entity.pdbx_description
1 polymer ?
#
loop_
_entity_poly.entity_id
_entity_poly.type
_entity_poly.pdbx_seq_one_letter_code
_entity_poly.pdbx_strand_id
1 'polypeptide(L)'
;VACSSVDEALAAAGAGADIVLLDNLAPQELHVTAAQVKATYPRVMVEASGGIVLGTLPQFLGPHIDVVSMGCLTHSAPALDFALRV
;
A
#
# COMPACT_ATOMS: atom_id res chain seq x y z
N VAL A 1 -1.53 5.16 -9.94
CA VAL A 1 -0.67 6.37 -9.94
C VAL A 1 -0.04 6.50 -8.56
N ALA A 2 1.27 6.74 -8.48
CA ALA A 2 1.97 6.92 -7.20
C ALA A 2 1.78 8.34 -6.68
N CYS A 3 1.42 8.44 -5.41
CA CYS A 3 1.13 9.69 -4.72
C CYS A 3 1.77 9.66 -3.33
N SER A 4 2.31 10.79 -2.91
CA SER A 4 2.99 10.98 -1.63
C SER A 4 2.25 11.95 -0.70
N SER A 5 1.06 12.40 -1.10
CA SER A 5 0.20 13.26 -0.30
C SER A 5 -1.28 13.06 -0.64
N VAL A 6 -2.16 13.53 0.25
CA VAL A 6 -3.61 13.53 0.07
C VAL A 6 -4.04 14.25 -1.20
N ASP A 7 -3.48 15.44 -1.45
CA ASP A 7 -3.89 16.28 -2.58
C ASP A 7 -3.55 15.61 -3.91
N GLU A 8 -2.38 14.99 -4.01
CA GLU A 8 -1.98 14.20 -5.18
C GLU A 8 -2.91 12.99 -5.38
N ALA A 9 -3.25 12.29 -4.30
CA ALA A 9 -4.13 11.13 -4.36
C ALA A 9 -5.53 11.50 -4.86
N LEU A 10 -6.10 12.60 -4.37
CA LEU A 10 -7.41 13.11 -4.79
C LEU A 10 -7.38 13.62 -6.24
N ALA A 11 -6.30 14.32 -6.63
CA ALA A 11 -6.12 14.78 -8.00
C ALA A 11 -5.99 13.61 -8.98
N ALA A 12 -5.21 12.57 -8.61
CA ALA A 12 -5.05 11.37 -9.43
C ALA A 12 -6.36 10.61 -9.58
N ALA A 13 -7.11 10.43 -8.49
CA ALA A 13 -8.43 9.80 -8.53
C ALA A 13 -9.42 10.61 -9.39
N GLY A 14 -9.43 11.94 -9.25
CA GLY A 14 -10.27 12.84 -10.05
C GLY A 14 -9.90 12.87 -11.54
N ALA A 15 -8.64 12.62 -11.87
CA ALA A 15 -8.15 12.48 -13.24
C ALA A 15 -8.50 11.11 -13.87
N GLY A 16 -9.15 10.21 -13.12
CA GLY A 16 -9.60 8.91 -13.62
C GLY A 16 -8.64 7.76 -13.38
N ALA A 17 -7.73 7.85 -12.40
CA ALA A 17 -6.88 6.73 -12.02
C ALA A 17 -7.71 5.60 -11.38
N ASP A 18 -7.57 4.36 -11.88
CA ASP A 18 -8.24 3.18 -11.31
C ASP A 18 -7.64 2.75 -9.97
N ILE A 19 -6.33 2.97 -9.81
CA ILE A 19 -5.55 2.60 -8.62
C ILE A 19 -4.69 3.79 -8.20
N VAL A 20 -4.75 4.14 -6.91
CA VAL A 20 -3.87 5.11 -6.26
C VAL A 20 -2.94 4.37 -5.32
N LEU A 21 -1.63 4.57 -5.53
CA LEU A 21 -0.57 4.02 -4.71
C LEU A 21 -0.11 5.11 -3.74
N LEU A 22 -0.32 4.88 -2.44
CA LEU A 22 0.16 5.73 -1.36
C LEU A 22 1.56 5.30 -0.98
N ASP A 23 2.56 6.08 -1.39
CA ASP A 23 3.97 5.73 -1.24
C ASP A 23 4.61 6.44 -0.05
N ASN A 24 5.24 5.66 0.83
CA ASN A 24 6.00 6.11 2.00
C ASN A 24 5.20 7.00 2.99
N LEU A 25 3.88 6.84 3.06
CA LEU A 25 3.05 7.51 4.06
C LEU A 25 3.11 6.81 5.42
N ALA A 26 3.08 7.60 6.50
CA ALA A 26 2.93 7.06 7.83
C ALA A 26 1.55 6.40 8.00
N PRO A 27 1.40 5.32 8.82
CA PRO A 27 0.14 4.60 8.94
C PRO A 27 -1.08 5.46 9.22
N GLN A 28 -0.96 6.44 10.13
CA GLN A 28 -2.06 7.35 10.49
C GLN A 28 -2.50 8.20 9.30
N GLU A 29 -1.55 8.77 8.57
CA GLU A 29 -1.81 9.61 7.38
C GLU A 29 -2.34 8.76 6.23
N LEU A 30 -1.80 7.56 6.04
CA LEU A 30 -2.25 6.62 5.03
C LEU A 30 -3.73 6.25 5.21
N HIS A 31 -4.17 5.94 6.43
CA HIS A 31 -5.58 5.63 6.69
C HIS A 31 -6.51 6.81 6.45
N VAL A 32 -6.10 8.02 6.87
CA VAL A 32 -6.87 9.25 6.62
C VAL A 32 -7.00 9.51 5.12
N THR A 33 -5.89 9.40 4.38
CA THR A 33 -5.84 9.60 2.93
C THR A 33 -6.71 8.58 2.21
N ALA A 34 -6.56 7.29 2.54
CA ALA A 34 -7.35 6.22 1.95
C ALA A 34 -8.85 6.40 2.18
N ALA A 35 -9.24 6.78 3.40
CA ALA A 35 -10.64 7.06 3.72
C ALA A 35 -11.21 8.21 2.88
N GLN A 36 -10.45 9.30 2.70
CA GLN A 36 -10.87 10.44 1.89
C GLN A 36 -10.99 10.10 0.39
N VAL A 37 -10.02 9.34 -0.15
CA VAL A 37 -10.06 8.86 -1.53
C VAL A 37 -11.28 7.96 -1.73
N LYS A 38 -11.51 6.98 -0.85
CA LYS A 38 -12.67 6.07 -0.93
C LYS A 38 -14.01 6.79 -0.74
N ALA A 39 -14.07 7.82 0.10
CA ALA A 39 -15.28 8.60 0.31
C ALA A 39 -15.67 9.40 -0.96
N THR A 40 -14.68 9.94 -1.67
CA THR A 40 -14.91 10.75 -2.88
C THR A 40 -15.05 9.87 -4.13
N TYR A 41 -14.23 8.82 -4.22
CA TYR A 41 -14.11 7.94 -5.37
C TYR A 41 -14.13 6.46 -4.92
N PRO A 42 -15.30 5.92 -4.55
CA PRO A 42 -15.41 4.59 -3.93
C PRO A 42 -14.95 3.42 -4.82
N ARG A 43 -14.86 3.64 -6.14
CA ARG A 43 -14.41 2.65 -7.12
C ARG A 43 -12.89 2.59 -7.29
N VAL A 44 -12.17 3.61 -6.83
CA VAL A 44 -10.70 3.65 -6.93
C VAL A 44 -10.11 2.69 -5.92
N MET A 45 -9.18 1.84 -6.35
CA MET A 45 -8.43 0.99 -5.43
C MET A 45 -7.29 1.78 -4.79
N VAL A 46 -7.03 1.51 -3.53
CA VAL A 46 -5.95 2.12 -2.76
C VAL A 46 -4.92 1.06 -2.40
N GLU A 47 -3.69 1.30 -2.80
CA GLU A 47 -2.53 0.48 -2.49
C GLU A 47 -1.61 1.21 -1.50
N ALA A 48 -1.15 0.49 -0.48
CA ALA A 48 -0.13 0.96 0.47
C ALA A 48 1.26 0.43 0.09
N SER A 49 2.26 1.32 0.02
CA SER A 49 3.66 1.00 -0.28
C SER A 49 4.63 1.82 0.56
N GLY A 50 5.86 1.33 0.67
CA GLY A 50 6.99 2.06 1.25
C GLY A 50 7.43 1.50 2.60
N GLY A 51 8.57 0.81 2.63
CA GLY A 51 9.21 0.35 3.88
C GLY A 51 8.39 -0.64 4.73
N ILE A 52 7.30 -1.21 4.20
CA ILE A 52 6.42 -2.12 4.94
C ILE A 52 7.11 -3.48 5.14
N VAL A 53 7.20 -3.91 6.39
CA VAL A 53 7.77 -5.19 6.82
C VAL A 53 6.73 -5.96 7.64
N LEU A 54 6.96 -7.26 7.85
CA LEU A 54 5.98 -8.12 8.53
C LEU A 54 5.57 -7.60 9.92
N GLY A 55 6.50 -7.00 10.66
CA GLY A 55 6.22 -6.43 11.99
C GLY A 55 5.40 -5.13 11.98
N THR A 56 5.45 -4.36 10.89
CA THR A 56 4.68 -3.11 10.75
C THR A 56 3.40 -3.29 9.94
N LEU A 57 3.27 -4.37 9.18
CA LEU A 57 2.12 -4.69 8.34
C LEU A 57 0.76 -4.47 9.03
N PRO A 58 0.50 -4.91 10.28
CA PRO A 58 -0.80 -4.71 10.91
C PRO A 58 -1.23 -3.24 11.02
N GLN A 59 -0.28 -2.32 11.04
CA GLN A 59 -0.55 -0.88 11.12
C GLN A 59 -1.06 -0.30 9.79
N PHE A 60 -0.73 -0.95 8.66
CA PHE A 60 -1.14 -0.51 7.32
C PHE A 60 -2.44 -1.19 6.85
N LEU A 61 -2.88 -2.24 7.53
CA LEU A 61 -4.15 -2.90 7.22
C LEU A 61 -5.32 -2.03 7.70
N GLY A 62 -6.34 -1.89 6.84
CA GLY A 62 -7.52 -1.09 7.15
C GLY A 62 -8.64 -1.33 6.15
N PRO A 63 -9.87 -0.88 6.46
CA PRO A 63 -11.05 -1.10 5.62
C PRO A 63 -11.01 -0.36 4.28
N HIS A 64 -10.10 0.60 4.13
CA HIS A 64 -9.96 1.43 2.93
C HIS A 64 -8.71 1.11 2.12
N ILE A 65 -7.92 0.12 2.54
CA ILE A 65 -6.71 -0.34 1.86
C ILE A 65 -7.02 -1.66 1.19
N ASP A 66 -6.92 -1.71 -0.14
CA ASP A 66 -7.24 -2.90 -0.92
C ASP A 66 -6.01 -3.77 -1.17
N VAL A 67 -4.84 -3.15 -1.31
CA VAL A 67 -3.57 -3.82 -1.63
C VAL A 67 -2.46 -3.28 -0.75
N VAL A 68 -1.55 -4.16 -0.32
CA VAL A 68 -0.31 -3.79 0.36
C VAL A 68 0.86 -4.43 -0.37
N SER A 69 1.79 -3.60 -0.84
CA SER A 69 3.02 -4.07 -1.48
C SER A 69 4.19 -4.00 -0.51
N MET A 70 4.97 -5.09 -0.47
CA MET A 70 6.08 -5.26 0.46
C MET A 70 7.33 -5.71 -0.30
N GLY A 71 8.26 -4.78 -0.55
CA GLY A 71 9.51 -5.08 -1.25
C GLY A 71 10.40 -6.11 -0.54
N CYS A 72 10.24 -6.27 0.79
CA CYS A 72 10.97 -7.28 1.56
C CYS A 72 10.66 -8.72 1.14
N LEU A 73 9.54 -8.96 0.45
CA LEU A 73 9.18 -10.28 -0.06
C LEU A 73 10.10 -10.77 -1.20
N THR A 74 10.80 -9.86 -1.87
CA THR A 74 11.67 -10.21 -3.02
C THR A 74 13.13 -9.83 -2.80
N HIS A 75 13.40 -8.63 -2.28
CA HIS A 75 14.78 -8.15 -2.09
C HIS A 75 15.43 -8.64 -0.79
N SER A 76 14.67 -9.23 0.14
CA SER A 76 15.18 -9.61 1.46
C SER A 76 14.57 -10.90 2.02
N ALA A 77 13.94 -11.70 1.16
CA ALA A 77 13.39 -12.98 1.57
C ALA A 77 14.52 -14.01 1.77
N PRO A 78 14.63 -14.64 2.95
CA PRO A 78 15.63 -15.69 3.17
C PRO A 78 15.31 -16.92 2.31
N ALA A 79 16.35 -17.53 1.74
CA ALA A 79 16.21 -18.79 1.03
C ALA A 79 15.83 -19.93 2.00
N LEU A 80 14.98 -20.84 1.54
CA LEU A 80 14.69 -22.07 2.26
C LEU A 80 15.87 -23.06 2.11
N ASP A 81 16.27 -23.66 3.22
CA ASP A 81 17.32 -24.68 3.23
C ASP A 81 16.73 -26.04 2.85
N PHE A 82 17.26 -26.66 1.78
CA PHE A 82 16.80 -27.93 1.25
C PHE A 82 17.94 -28.95 1.24
N ALA A 83 17.64 -30.17 1.68
CA ALA A 83 18.58 -31.30 1.62
C ALA A 83 17.92 -32.50 0.92
N LEU A 84 18.65 -33.13 0.01
CA LEU A 84 18.28 -34.41 -0.59
C LEU A 84 18.99 -35.53 0.16
N ARG A 85 18.24 -36.54 0.64
CA ARG A 85 18.79 -37.75 1.28
C ARG A 85 18.57 -38.96 0.38
N VAL A 86 19.62 -39.79 0.28
CA VAL A 86 19.64 -41.06 -0.47
C VAL A 86 19.27 -42.21 0.47
#